data_AF-A0AAW0BQ19-F1
#
_entry.id   AF-A0AAW0BQ19-F1
#
_cell.length_a   1.000
_cell.length_b   1.000
_cell.length_c   1.000
_cell.angle_alpha   90.00
_cell.angle_beta   90.00
_cell.angle_gamma   90.00
#
_symmetry.space_group_name_H-M   'P 1'
#
loop_
_entity.id
_entity.type
_entity.pdbx_description
1 polymer ?
#
loop_
_entity_poly.entity_id
_entity_poly.type
_entity_poly.pdbx_seq_one_letter_code
_entity_poly.pdbx_strand_id
1 'polypeptide(L)'
;MSSSIDFSRPLSDVLRECTKEAHQHIETSAAATALLSGQVTKEEYVRFLMMLWHVYAALEQGLERHATNPILEPTYNPPLLERAPALSSDISYLLQVPENSWRSHPIHTTLLSSAPYGLTDYVNRIHELSDSEDPSPLLAHAYVRYLGDLSGGQTIRHTIAKAYGLDEASGQGLSFYAFKELKSSKPANQGEMKRIKDWFRAGMNTGAGDNKELKASIAAEANRVFHLNGGLFNAMLEVEDPEQEKALTSDEPPVFITPPSRSEGKGYSVASVAAVIAAVSVAHFALTVGGFTGERGYSKLVIVEGWLYSVWKAITA
;
A
#
# COMPACT_ATOMS: atom_id res chain seq x y z
N MET A 1 2.90 11.93 -24.70
CA MET A 1 4.26 12.47 -24.54
C MET A 1 4.68 12.14 -23.12
N SER A 2 5.60 11.20 -22.94
CA SER A 2 6.18 10.95 -21.60
C SER A 2 6.96 12.21 -21.22
N SER A 3 6.57 12.88 -20.13
CA SER A 3 7.34 14.01 -19.63
C SER A 3 8.70 13.50 -19.17
N SER A 4 9.78 14.02 -19.74
CA SER A 4 11.13 13.73 -19.25
C SER A 4 11.22 14.15 -17.78
N ILE A 5 11.55 13.22 -16.89
CA ILE A 5 11.68 13.48 -15.45
C ILE A 5 12.78 14.51 -15.20
N ASP A 6 12.47 15.57 -14.45
CA ASP A 6 13.42 16.61 -14.07
C ASP A 6 14.16 16.24 -12.76
N PHE A 7 15.38 15.72 -12.90
CA PHE A 7 16.23 15.33 -11.77
C PHE A 7 16.86 16.52 -11.00
N SER A 8 16.63 17.77 -11.41
CA SER A 8 17.04 18.93 -10.59
C SER A 8 16.14 19.12 -9.37
N ARG A 9 14.94 18.54 -9.38
CA ARG A 9 13.97 18.62 -8.28
C ARG A 9 14.40 17.79 -7.07
N PRO A 10 13.80 18.03 -5.89
CA PRO A 10 14.01 17.18 -4.72
C PRO A 10 13.70 15.71 -5.02
N LEU A 11 14.49 14.77 -4.50
CA LEU A 11 14.33 13.33 -4.77
C LEU A 11 12.90 12.85 -4.46
N SER A 12 12.28 13.32 -3.37
CA SER A 12 10.90 12.96 -3.02
C SER A 12 9.88 13.30 -4.12
N ASP A 13 10.12 14.37 -4.86
CA ASP A 13 9.28 14.81 -5.96
C ASP A 13 9.53 13.99 -7.23
N VAL A 14 10.81 13.73 -7.52
CA VAL A 14 11.23 12.85 -8.62
C VAL A 14 10.58 11.47 -8.46
N LEU A 15 10.72 10.85 -7.27
CA LEU A 15 10.17 9.53 -7.00
C LEU A 15 8.65 9.51 -7.09
N ARG A 16 7.96 10.53 -6.55
CA ARG A 16 6.49 10.62 -6.63
C ARG A 16 6.00 10.70 -8.08
N GLU A 17 6.72 11.41 -8.93
CA GLU A 17 6.35 11.54 -10.34
C GLU A 17 6.67 10.27 -11.13
N CYS A 18 7.90 9.76 -11.01
CA CYS A 18 8.36 8.65 -11.83
C CYS A 18 7.71 7.32 -11.49
N THR A 19 7.17 7.15 -10.27
CA THR A 19 6.50 5.89 -9.87
C THR A 19 4.98 5.96 -9.93
N LYS A 20 4.41 7.09 -10.37
CA LYS A 20 2.95 7.30 -10.38
C LYS A 20 2.19 6.21 -11.16
N GLU A 21 2.68 5.87 -12.35
CA GLU A 21 2.04 4.86 -13.21
C GLU A 21 2.16 3.46 -12.60
N ALA A 22 3.36 3.10 -12.10
CA ALA A 22 3.61 1.81 -11.46
C ALA A 22 2.77 1.64 -10.18
N HIS A 23 2.63 2.71 -9.39
CA HIS A 23 1.75 2.73 -8.22
C HIS A 23 0.29 2.48 -8.60
N GLN A 24 -0.22 3.21 -9.60
CA GLN A 24 -1.60 3.03 -10.08
C GLN A 24 -1.85 1.61 -10.59
N HIS A 25 -0.87 1.01 -11.27
CA HIS A 25 -0.97 -0.36 -11.74
C HIS A 25 -1.13 -1.35 -10.57
N ILE A 26 -0.30 -1.24 -9.53
CA ILE A 26 -0.38 -2.08 -8.33
C ILE A 26 -1.72 -1.90 -7.60
N GLU A 27 -2.18 -0.66 -7.39
CA GLU A 27 -3.44 -0.37 -6.71
C GLU A 27 -4.66 -0.99 -7.39
N THR A 28 -4.62 -1.11 -8.73
CA THR A 28 -5.70 -1.70 -9.53
C THR A 28 -5.55 -3.21 -9.76
N SER A 29 -4.50 -3.83 -9.23
CA SER A 29 -4.28 -5.28 -9.37
C SER A 29 -5.37 -6.10 -8.66
N ALA A 30 -5.61 -7.32 -9.15
CA ALA A 30 -6.57 -8.23 -8.53
C ALA A 30 -6.20 -8.56 -7.07
N ALA A 31 -4.91 -8.76 -6.81
CA ALA A 31 -4.36 -9.00 -5.48
C ALA A 31 -4.59 -7.83 -4.51
N ALA A 32 -4.27 -6.59 -4.92
CA ALA A 32 -4.54 -5.41 -4.10
C ALA A 32 -6.05 -5.23 -3.86
N THR A 33 -6.87 -5.46 -4.89
CA THR A 33 -8.33 -5.40 -4.78
C THR A 33 -8.87 -6.43 -3.79
N ALA A 34 -8.41 -7.68 -3.87
CA ALA A 34 -8.80 -8.75 -2.96
C ALA A 34 -8.39 -8.45 -1.51
N LEU A 35 -7.19 -7.90 -1.31
CA LEU A 35 -6.71 -7.51 0.01
C LEU A 35 -7.55 -6.37 0.60
N LEU A 36 -7.83 -5.33 -0.20
CA LEU A 36 -8.60 -4.16 0.24
C LEU A 36 -10.09 -4.46 0.43
N SER A 37 -10.63 -5.47 -0.26
CA SER A 37 -12.01 -5.93 -0.09
C SER A 37 -12.18 -6.96 1.03
N GLY A 38 -11.08 -7.46 1.61
CA GLY A 38 -11.09 -8.48 2.65
C GLY A 38 -11.45 -9.88 2.14
N GLN A 39 -11.22 -10.13 0.86
CA GLN A 39 -11.52 -11.41 0.19
C GLN A 39 -10.36 -12.41 0.26
N VAL A 40 -9.18 -11.97 0.72
CA VAL A 40 -8.04 -12.86 0.97
C VAL A 40 -8.34 -13.71 2.21
N THR A 41 -8.13 -15.02 2.13
CA THR A 41 -8.28 -15.93 3.28
C THR A 41 -7.21 -15.65 4.34
N LYS A 42 -7.46 -16.03 5.60
CA LYS A 42 -6.48 -15.85 6.67
C LYS A 42 -5.15 -16.57 6.36
N GLU A 43 -5.20 -17.74 5.74
CA GLU A 43 -4.02 -18.52 5.38
C GLU A 43 -3.17 -17.83 4.29
N GLU A 44 -3.80 -17.37 3.20
CA GLU A 44 -3.14 -16.59 2.15
C GLU A 44 -2.54 -15.30 2.71
N TYR A 45 -3.25 -14.61 3.60
CA TYR A 45 -2.74 -13.41 4.26
C TYR A 45 -1.53 -13.71 5.16
N VAL A 46 -1.57 -14.79 5.94
CA VAL A 46 -0.40 -15.22 6.75
C VAL A 46 0.78 -15.57 5.85
N ARG A 47 0.56 -16.30 4.75
CA ARG A 47 1.59 -16.58 3.74
C ARG A 47 2.19 -15.28 3.18
N PHE A 48 1.34 -14.30 2.85
CA PHE A 48 1.78 -12.98 2.41
C PHE A 48 2.61 -12.23 3.46
N LEU A 49 2.18 -12.24 4.73
CA LEU A 49 2.96 -11.66 5.82
C LEU A 49 4.34 -12.33 5.99
N MET A 50 4.44 -13.65 5.79
CA MET A 50 5.72 -14.35 5.80
C MET A 50 6.64 -13.90 4.66
N MET A 51 6.09 -13.68 3.46
CA MET A 51 6.85 -13.11 2.33
C MET A 51 7.33 -11.69 2.64
N LEU A 52 6.44 -10.84 3.18
CA LEU A 52 6.81 -9.50 3.65
C LEU A 52 7.89 -9.57 4.72
N TRP A 53 7.79 -10.48 5.68
CA TRP A 53 8.77 -10.63 6.75
C TRP A 53 10.18 -10.84 6.19
N HIS A 54 10.35 -11.71 5.18
CA HIS A 54 11.66 -11.93 4.54
C HIS A 54 12.17 -10.68 3.82
N VAL A 55 11.30 -9.95 3.11
CA VAL A 55 11.66 -8.71 2.41
C VAL A 55 12.07 -7.61 3.39
N TYR A 56 11.28 -7.35 4.44
CA TYR A 56 11.64 -6.37 5.46
C TYR A 56 12.86 -6.79 6.25
N ALA A 57 13.01 -8.06 6.61
CA ALA A 57 14.20 -8.53 7.31
C ALA A 57 15.47 -8.31 6.48
N ALA A 58 15.43 -8.55 5.17
CA ALA A 58 16.56 -8.27 4.28
C ALA A 58 16.82 -6.76 4.16
N LEU A 59 15.76 -5.96 3.95
CA LEU A 59 15.86 -4.51 3.81
C LEU A 59 16.43 -3.86 5.07
N GLU A 60 15.89 -4.21 6.24
CA GLU A 60 16.26 -3.64 7.54
C GLU A 60 17.70 -4.01 7.92
N GLN A 61 18.12 -5.26 7.65
CA GLN A 61 19.53 -5.65 7.81
C GLN A 61 20.46 -4.86 6.86
N GLY A 62 20.03 -4.62 5.62
CA GLY A 62 20.79 -3.79 4.67
C GLY A 62 20.90 -2.34 5.12
N LEU A 63 19.80 -1.76 5.62
CA LEU A 63 19.80 -0.38 6.13
C LEU A 63 20.66 -0.24 7.40
N GLU A 64 20.61 -1.21 8.34
CA GLU A 64 21.46 -1.21 9.53
C GLU A 64 22.95 -1.32 9.15
N ARG A 65 23.30 -2.23 8.23
CA ARG A 65 24.68 -2.37 7.73
C ARG A 65 25.24 -1.04 7.18
N HIS A 66 24.38 -0.23 6.57
CA HIS A 66 24.75 1.03 5.93
C HIS A 66 24.19 2.25 6.67
N ALA A 67 23.94 2.13 7.98
CA ALA A 67 23.30 3.17 8.79
C ALA A 67 24.06 4.51 8.82
N THR A 68 25.37 4.48 8.57
CA THR A 68 26.24 5.67 8.52
C THR A 68 26.52 6.16 7.10
N ASN A 69 25.96 5.52 6.07
CA ASN A 69 26.06 6.00 4.70
C ASN A 69 25.35 7.36 4.59
N PRO A 70 26.00 8.42 4.07
CA PRO A 70 25.44 9.77 4.08
C PRO A 70 24.15 9.94 3.27
N ILE A 71 23.86 9.02 2.35
CA ILE A 71 22.63 9.03 1.54
C ILE A 71 21.47 8.36 2.31
N LEU A 72 21.76 7.34 3.13
CA LEU A 72 20.75 6.53 3.83
C LEU A 72 20.47 7.03 5.25
N GLU A 73 21.52 7.48 5.96
CA GLU A 73 21.49 7.94 7.36
C GLU A 73 20.36 8.93 7.66
N PRO A 74 20.05 9.94 6.79
CA PRO A 74 18.99 10.91 7.09
C PRO A 74 17.58 10.33 7.20
N THR A 75 17.38 9.10 6.71
CA THR A 75 16.11 8.36 6.78
C THR A 75 16.14 7.19 7.76
N TYR A 76 17.28 6.97 8.43
CA TYR A 76 17.49 5.83 9.31
C TYR A 76 16.86 6.06 10.69
N ASN A 77 15.79 5.32 11.00
CA ASN A 77 15.16 5.34 12.32
C ASN A 77 14.47 3.99 12.62
N PRO A 78 15.23 2.98 13.09
CA PRO A 78 14.71 1.64 13.30
C PRO A 78 13.52 1.56 14.27
N PRO A 79 13.54 2.21 15.45
CA PRO A 79 12.42 2.16 16.38
C PRO A 79 11.09 2.70 15.83
N LEU A 80 11.17 3.53 14.78
CA LEU A 80 10.03 4.12 14.09
C LEU A 80 9.56 3.27 12.91
N LEU A 81 10.49 2.79 12.08
CA LEU A 81 10.19 2.27 10.74
C LEU A 81 10.26 0.75 10.64
N GLU A 82 11.06 0.05 11.44
CA GLU A 82 11.21 -1.42 11.30
C GLU A 82 9.87 -2.13 11.46
N ARG A 83 9.61 -3.07 10.56
CA ARG A 83 8.40 -3.86 10.43
C ARG A 83 8.65 -5.34 10.67
N ALA A 84 9.86 -5.87 10.47
CA ALA A 84 10.10 -7.31 10.61
C ALA A 84 9.72 -7.86 12.01
N PRO A 85 9.99 -7.16 13.14
CA PRO A 85 9.52 -7.62 14.45
C PRO A 85 7.98 -7.62 14.56
N ALA A 86 7.32 -6.59 14.03
CA ALA A 86 5.86 -6.50 14.05
C ALA A 86 5.20 -7.58 13.18
N LEU A 87 5.77 -7.87 12.02
CA LEU A 87 5.35 -8.97 11.14
C LEU A 87 5.50 -10.33 11.83
N SER A 88 6.63 -10.57 12.50
CA SER A 88 6.87 -11.81 13.25
C SER A 88 5.83 -12.02 14.36
N SER A 89 5.52 -10.96 15.12
CA SER A 89 4.47 -10.97 16.15
C SER A 89 3.07 -11.23 15.57
N ASP A 90 2.73 -10.58 14.45
CA ASP A 90 1.42 -10.76 13.81
C ASP A 90 1.25 -12.17 13.24
N ILE A 91 2.29 -12.72 12.59
CA ILE A 91 2.28 -14.10 12.08
C ILE A 91 2.06 -15.10 13.23
N SER A 92 2.81 -14.93 14.33
CA SER A 92 2.67 -15.75 15.54
C SER A 92 1.26 -15.70 16.10
N TYR A 93 0.68 -14.50 16.21
CA TYR A 93 -0.69 -14.32 16.70
C TYR A 93 -1.72 -14.95 15.76
N LEU A 94 -1.64 -14.73 14.46
CA LEU A 94 -2.62 -15.26 13.50
C LEU A 94 -2.60 -16.80 13.43
N LEU A 95 -1.43 -17.40 13.63
CA LEU A 95 -1.25 -18.86 13.71
C LEU A 95 -1.51 -19.45 15.09
N GLN A 96 -1.62 -18.63 16.14
CA GLN A 96 -1.75 -19.06 17.53
C GLN A 96 -0.60 -19.99 17.97
N VAL A 97 0.63 -19.64 17.57
CA VAL A 97 1.85 -20.36 17.94
C VAL A 97 2.85 -19.41 18.62
N PRO A 98 3.76 -19.89 19.47
CA PRO A 98 4.84 -19.06 20.00
C PRO A 98 5.68 -18.41 18.88
N GLU A 99 6.13 -17.17 19.09
CA GLU A 99 6.81 -16.40 18.05
C GLU A 99 8.12 -17.04 17.58
N ASN A 100 8.82 -17.74 18.47
CA ASN A 100 10.03 -18.49 18.10
C ASN A 100 9.75 -19.76 17.27
N SER A 101 8.48 -20.14 17.09
CA SER A 101 8.07 -21.41 16.48
C SER A 101 7.38 -21.26 15.13
N TRP A 102 6.93 -20.04 14.75
CA TRP A 102 6.16 -19.86 13.52
C TRP A 102 6.94 -20.23 12.24
N ARG A 103 8.27 -20.11 12.26
CA ARG A 103 9.15 -20.53 11.14
C ARG A 103 9.19 -22.05 10.93
N SER A 104 8.71 -22.83 11.88
CA SER A 104 8.55 -24.29 11.73
C SER A 104 7.12 -24.68 11.35
N HIS A 105 6.21 -23.71 11.19
CA HIS A 105 4.83 -23.97 10.79
C HIS A 105 4.77 -24.46 9.33
N PRO A 106 3.89 -25.43 8.98
CA PRO A 106 3.78 -25.96 7.63
C PRO A 106 3.68 -24.92 6.50
N ILE A 107 2.91 -23.84 6.71
CA ILE A 107 2.79 -22.73 5.74
C ILE A 107 4.17 -22.13 5.41
N HIS A 108 5.02 -21.88 6.41
CA HIS A 108 6.35 -21.30 6.20
C HIS A 108 7.31 -22.30 5.57
N THR A 109 7.30 -23.54 6.04
CA THR A 109 8.18 -24.59 5.49
C THR A 109 7.85 -24.89 4.03
N THR A 110 6.56 -24.89 3.66
CA THR A 110 6.12 -25.04 2.26
C THR A 110 6.52 -23.83 1.43
N LEU A 111 6.31 -22.61 1.95
CA LEU A 111 6.76 -21.37 1.31
C LEU A 111 8.27 -21.41 1.00
N LEU A 112 9.10 -21.92 1.90
CA LEU A 112 10.55 -21.99 1.66
C LEU A 112 11.01 -23.19 0.84
N SER A 113 10.27 -24.31 0.87
CA SER A 113 10.59 -25.48 0.06
C SER A 113 10.34 -25.23 -1.43
N SER A 114 9.41 -24.33 -1.75
CA SER A 114 9.13 -23.86 -3.11
C SER A 114 8.83 -22.36 -3.05
N ALA A 115 9.90 -21.57 -2.89
CA ALA A 115 9.80 -20.12 -2.79
C ALA A 115 9.33 -19.53 -4.13
N PRO A 116 8.25 -18.74 -4.15
CA PRO A 116 7.80 -18.05 -5.37
C PRO A 116 8.93 -17.17 -5.92
N TYR A 117 9.07 -17.13 -7.24
CA TYR A 117 10.10 -16.33 -7.90
C TYR A 117 10.06 -14.85 -7.46
N GLY A 118 8.85 -14.27 -7.33
CA GLY A 118 8.71 -12.88 -6.87
C GLY A 118 9.28 -12.62 -5.47
N LEU A 119 9.26 -13.60 -4.58
CA LEU A 119 9.90 -13.49 -3.26
C LEU A 119 11.42 -13.56 -3.38
N THR A 120 11.93 -14.56 -4.10
CA THR A 120 13.38 -14.78 -4.21
C THR A 120 14.06 -13.65 -4.98
N ASP A 121 13.47 -13.16 -6.07
CA ASP A 121 13.98 -12.03 -6.86
C ASP A 121 14.06 -10.75 -6.01
N TYR A 122 13.03 -10.46 -5.21
CA TYR A 122 13.03 -9.29 -4.33
C TYR A 122 14.12 -9.38 -3.26
N VAL A 123 14.16 -10.48 -2.50
CA VAL A 123 15.15 -10.65 -1.42
C VAL A 123 16.58 -10.64 -1.98
N ASN A 124 16.81 -11.31 -3.12
CA ASN A 124 18.11 -11.31 -3.79
C ASN A 124 18.52 -9.89 -4.22
N ARG A 125 17.61 -9.11 -4.81
CA ARG A 125 17.90 -7.73 -5.21
C ARG A 125 18.32 -6.85 -4.04
N ILE A 126 17.67 -7.01 -2.88
CA ILE A 126 18.07 -6.27 -1.67
C ILE A 126 19.49 -6.67 -1.24
N HIS A 127 19.81 -7.96 -1.24
CA HIS A 127 21.15 -8.44 -0.89
C HIS A 127 22.21 -7.94 -1.89
N GLU A 128 21.95 -8.01 -3.19
CA GLU A 128 22.83 -7.48 -4.23
C GLU A 128 23.18 -6.01 -3.99
N LEU A 129 22.19 -5.17 -3.69
CA LEU A 129 22.40 -3.75 -3.40
C LEU A 129 23.19 -3.54 -2.10
N SER A 130 22.85 -4.29 -1.05
CA SER A 130 23.53 -4.23 0.24
C SER A 130 24.99 -4.67 0.18
N ASP A 131 25.32 -5.61 -0.71
CA ASP A 131 26.69 -6.11 -0.92
C ASP A 131 27.47 -5.31 -1.97
N SER A 132 26.83 -4.39 -2.70
CA SER A 132 27.47 -3.58 -3.72
C SER A 132 28.31 -2.43 -3.15
N GLU A 133 29.17 -1.83 -3.99
CA GLU A 133 29.95 -0.64 -3.63
C GLU A 133 29.07 0.61 -3.40
N ASP A 134 27.91 0.69 -4.05
CA ASP A 134 26.95 1.78 -3.90
C ASP A 134 25.60 1.26 -3.37
N PRO A 135 25.37 1.28 -2.04
CA PRO A 135 24.13 0.82 -1.44
C PRO A 135 23.00 1.86 -1.52
N SER A 136 23.23 3.03 -2.12
CA SER A 136 22.24 4.11 -2.18
C SER A 136 20.87 3.73 -2.78
N PRO A 137 20.75 2.77 -3.72
CA PRO A 137 19.44 2.36 -4.22
C PRO A 137 18.58 1.63 -3.17
N LEU A 138 19.11 1.20 -2.02
CA LEU A 138 18.30 0.75 -0.89
C LEU A 138 17.29 1.82 -0.41
N LEU A 139 17.58 3.10 -0.65
CA LEU A 139 16.65 4.20 -0.34
C LEU A 139 15.34 4.09 -1.13
N ALA A 140 15.38 3.57 -2.36
CA ALA A 140 14.18 3.34 -3.16
C ALA A 140 13.28 2.26 -2.53
N HIS A 141 13.89 1.19 -2.01
CA HIS A 141 13.17 0.12 -1.31
C HIS A 141 12.49 0.64 -0.04
N ALA A 142 13.23 1.39 0.79
CA ALA A 142 12.70 2.05 1.98
C ALA A 142 11.57 3.03 1.63
N TYR A 143 11.73 3.83 0.57
CA TYR A 143 10.70 4.76 0.10
C TYR A 143 9.39 4.06 -0.26
N VAL A 144 9.44 3.06 -1.15
CA VAL A 144 8.22 2.41 -1.64
C VAL A 144 7.52 1.66 -0.52
N ARG A 145 8.27 0.92 0.31
CA ARG A 145 7.71 0.13 1.40
C ARG A 145 7.15 1.01 2.52
N TYR A 146 8.00 1.80 3.18
CA TYR A 146 7.58 2.55 4.37
C TYR A 146 6.53 3.63 4.07
N LEU A 147 6.67 4.39 2.97
CA LEU A 147 5.64 5.40 2.64
C LEU A 147 4.34 4.78 2.14
N GLY A 148 4.41 3.59 1.52
CA GLY A 148 3.24 2.78 1.17
C GLY A 148 2.47 2.37 2.42
N ASP A 149 3.16 1.79 3.40
CA ASP A 149 2.59 1.37 4.68
C ASP A 149 1.94 2.55 5.44
N LEU A 150 2.60 3.71 5.44
CA LEU A 150 2.11 4.95 6.07
C LEU A 150 0.96 5.62 5.30
N SER A 151 0.60 5.13 4.11
CA SER A 151 -0.45 5.73 3.28
C SER A 151 -1.67 4.83 3.15
N GLY A 152 -1.50 3.56 2.77
CA GLY A 152 -2.59 2.60 2.61
C GLY A 152 -2.80 1.68 3.82
N GLY A 153 -1.82 1.58 4.72
CA GLY A 153 -1.79 0.56 5.77
C GLY A 153 -2.97 0.62 6.73
N GLN A 154 -3.50 1.81 7.03
CA GLN A 154 -4.66 1.93 7.94
C GLN A 154 -5.95 1.38 7.33
N THR A 155 -6.14 1.54 6.02
CA THR A 155 -7.28 0.93 5.32
C THR A 155 -7.16 -0.58 5.35
N ILE A 156 -5.99 -1.13 5.03
CA ILE A 156 -5.75 -2.58 5.05
C ILE A 156 -5.93 -3.12 6.48
N ARG A 157 -5.38 -2.43 7.49
CA ARG A 157 -5.54 -2.76 8.91
C ARG A 157 -7.01 -2.95 9.30
N HIS A 158 -7.86 -1.99 8.95
CA HIS A 158 -9.29 -2.06 9.25
C HIS A 158 -9.99 -3.20 8.48
N THR A 159 -9.69 -3.36 7.20
CA THR A 159 -10.23 -4.44 6.37
C THR A 159 -9.88 -5.81 6.95
N ILE A 160 -8.61 -6.05 7.29
CA ILE A 160 -8.13 -7.32 7.86
C ILE A 160 -8.74 -7.59 9.22
N ALA A 161 -8.83 -6.57 10.08
CA ALA A 161 -9.46 -6.72 11.39
C ALA A 161 -10.91 -7.19 11.27
N LYS A 162 -11.66 -6.56 10.36
CA LYS A 162 -13.05 -6.94 10.08
C LYS A 162 -13.15 -8.33 9.45
N ALA A 163 -12.32 -8.63 8.45
CA ALA A 163 -12.37 -9.89 7.72
C ALA A 163 -12.10 -11.11 8.62
N TYR A 164 -11.19 -10.96 9.60
CA TYR A 164 -10.76 -12.07 10.46
C TYR A 164 -11.24 -11.98 11.91
N GLY A 165 -12.11 -11.01 12.22
CA GLY A 165 -12.68 -10.83 13.56
C GLY A 165 -11.64 -10.47 14.63
N LEU A 166 -10.65 -9.66 14.29
CA LEU A 166 -9.59 -9.23 15.22
C LEU A 166 -10.03 -8.01 16.03
N ASP A 167 -9.61 -7.94 17.28
CA ASP A 167 -9.81 -6.75 18.10
C ASP A 167 -8.80 -5.66 17.72
N GLU A 168 -9.28 -4.64 17.00
CA GLU A 168 -8.47 -3.49 16.61
C GLU A 168 -7.88 -2.73 17.80
N ALA A 169 -8.52 -2.75 18.97
CA ALA A 169 -8.03 -2.03 20.14
C ALA A 169 -6.77 -2.70 20.73
N SER A 170 -6.73 -4.03 20.75
CA SER A 170 -5.54 -4.79 21.15
C SER A 170 -4.35 -4.61 20.21
N GLY A 171 -4.62 -4.42 18.91
CA GLY A 171 -3.61 -4.36 17.86
C GLY A 171 -2.93 -5.69 17.53
N GLN A 172 -3.27 -6.78 18.20
CA GLN A 172 -2.65 -8.09 17.98
C GLN A 172 -3.04 -8.65 16.60
N GLY A 173 -2.06 -9.12 15.82
CA GLY A 173 -2.27 -9.54 14.43
C GLY A 173 -2.38 -8.37 13.43
N LEU A 174 -2.19 -7.13 13.90
CA LEU A 174 -2.30 -5.88 13.13
C LEU A 174 -1.14 -4.92 13.40
N SER A 175 -0.10 -5.37 14.10
CA SER A 175 1.06 -4.59 14.57
C SER A 175 1.88 -4.03 13.43
N PHE A 176 1.96 -4.75 12.30
CA PHE A 176 2.65 -4.32 11.08
C PHE A 176 2.22 -2.92 10.62
N TYR A 177 0.91 -2.64 10.70
CA TYR A 177 0.32 -1.36 10.31
C TYR A 177 0.37 -0.28 11.39
N ALA A 178 0.87 -0.59 12.59
CA ALA A 178 0.96 0.36 13.69
C ALA A 178 2.34 1.04 13.71
N PHE A 179 2.34 2.37 13.70
CA PHE A 179 3.56 3.17 13.85
C PHE A 179 3.54 3.93 15.16
N LYS A 180 4.73 4.29 15.66
CA LYS A 180 4.90 5.16 16.81
C LYS A 180 5.04 6.62 16.36
N GLU A 181 4.85 7.57 17.27
CA GLU A 181 5.10 8.98 16.99
C GLU A 181 6.61 9.21 16.72
N LEU A 182 6.94 10.20 15.88
CA LEU A 182 8.33 10.49 15.50
C LEU A 182 9.24 10.82 16.71
N LYS A 183 8.67 11.37 17.77
CA LYS A 183 9.39 11.86 18.96
C LYS A 183 9.00 11.15 20.26
N SER A 184 8.20 10.09 20.20
CA SER A 184 7.74 9.38 21.40
C SER A 184 7.32 7.94 21.09
N SER A 185 7.24 7.09 22.11
CA SER A 185 6.79 5.70 21.93
C SER A 185 5.27 5.53 21.83
N LYS A 186 4.50 6.63 21.79
CA LYS A 186 3.03 6.56 21.69
C LYS A 186 2.60 6.10 20.30
N PRO A 187 1.42 5.49 20.15
CA PRO A 187 0.86 5.19 18.83
C PRO A 187 0.64 6.45 18.00
N ALA A 188 1.07 6.43 16.74
CA ALA A 188 0.85 7.52 15.81
C ALA A 188 -0.61 7.59 15.35
N ASN A 189 -1.18 8.79 15.37
CA ASN A 189 -2.44 9.09 14.68
C ASN A 189 -2.17 9.53 13.22
N GLN A 190 -3.23 9.80 12.46
CA GLN A 190 -3.11 10.25 11.05
C GLN A 190 -2.24 11.50 10.86
N GLY A 191 -2.28 12.44 11.79
CA GLY A 191 -1.43 13.63 11.77
C GLY A 191 0.05 13.30 11.95
N GLU A 192 0.36 12.35 12.84
CA GLU A 192 1.73 11.84 13.01
C GLU A 192 2.20 11.00 11.82
N MET A 193 1.33 10.17 11.22
CA MET A 193 1.67 9.48 9.96
C MET A 193 2.10 10.47 8.88
N LYS A 194 1.40 11.62 8.77
CA LYS A 194 1.82 12.69 7.84
C LYS A 194 3.19 13.26 8.20
N ARG A 195 3.45 13.54 9.48
CA ARG A 195 4.75 14.06 9.95
C ARG A 195 5.90 13.09 9.69
N ILE A 196 5.68 11.80 9.89
CA ILE A 196 6.67 10.75 9.57
C ILE A 196 6.98 10.74 8.08
N LYS A 197 5.95 10.79 7.21
CA LYS A 197 6.15 10.86 5.76
C LYS A 197 6.92 12.12 5.34
N ASP A 198 6.60 13.26 5.95
CA ASP A 198 7.29 14.53 5.64
C ASP A 198 8.75 14.51 6.12
N TRP A 199 9.01 13.96 7.32
CA TRP A 199 10.37 13.74 7.84
C TRP A 199 11.18 12.81 6.91
N PHE A 200 10.61 11.67 6.51
CA PHE A 200 11.29 10.73 5.62
C PHE A 200 11.61 11.37 4.26
N ARG A 201 10.66 12.13 3.67
CA ARG A 201 10.90 12.87 2.42
C ARG A 201 12.01 13.91 2.56
N ALA A 202 12.03 14.64 3.67
CA ALA A 202 13.10 15.59 3.95
C ALA A 202 14.46 14.87 4.06
N GLY A 203 14.51 13.73 4.75
CA GLY A 203 15.71 12.89 4.84
C GLY A 203 16.22 12.43 3.46
N MET A 204 15.34 11.91 2.61
CA MET A 204 15.70 11.53 1.23
C MET A 204 16.28 12.71 0.43
N ASN A 205 15.66 13.88 0.56
CA ASN A 205 16.12 15.08 -0.14
C ASN A 205 17.50 15.53 0.36
N THR A 206 17.75 15.45 1.67
CA THR A 206 19.06 15.71 2.27
C THR A 206 20.11 14.72 1.78
N GLY A 207 19.82 13.41 1.82
CA GLY A 207 20.75 12.36 1.44
C GLY A 207 21.14 12.41 -0.04
N ALA A 208 20.18 12.69 -0.93
CA ALA A 208 20.45 12.78 -2.36
C ALA A 208 21.07 14.12 -2.81
N GLY A 209 20.80 15.21 -2.07
CA GLY A 209 21.27 16.56 -2.40
C GLY A 209 20.92 16.97 -3.84
N ASP A 210 21.91 17.52 -4.55
CA ASP A 210 21.77 17.97 -5.95
C ASP A 210 22.32 16.97 -6.98
N ASN A 211 22.75 15.78 -6.54
CA ASN A 211 23.35 14.76 -7.42
C ASN A 211 22.28 14.14 -8.33
N LYS A 212 22.31 14.48 -9.63
CA LYS A 212 21.28 14.07 -10.60
C LYS A 212 21.41 12.60 -10.99
N GLU A 213 22.65 12.11 -11.12
CA GLU A 213 22.96 10.73 -11.47
C GLU A 213 22.49 9.78 -10.35
N LEU A 214 22.73 10.15 -9.09
CA LEU A 214 22.22 9.44 -7.92
C LEU A 214 20.69 9.40 -7.91
N LYS A 215 20.04 10.55 -8.11
CA LYS A 215 18.57 10.62 -8.18
C LYS A 215 18.00 9.75 -9.30
N ALA A 216 18.67 9.70 -10.46
CA ALA A 216 18.29 8.83 -11.57
C ALA A 216 18.43 7.35 -11.22
N SER A 217 19.53 6.95 -10.58
CA SER A 217 19.76 5.58 -10.09
C SER A 217 18.67 5.13 -9.12
N ILE A 218 18.38 5.95 -8.10
CA ILE A 218 17.32 5.67 -7.11
C ILE A 218 15.93 5.65 -7.79
N ALA A 219 15.66 6.54 -8.74
CA ALA A 219 14.38 6.57 -9.46
C ALA A 219 14.16 5.33 -10.34
N ALA A 220 15.21 4.84 -10.99
CA ALA A 220 15.17 3.59 -11.74
C ALA A 220 14.90 2.39 -10.79
N GLU A 221 15.62 2.34 -9.66
CA GLU A 221 15.40 1.29 -8.67
C GLU A 221 13.98 1.37 -8.08
N ALA A 222 13.44 2.56 -7.81
CA ALA A 222 12.08 2.70 -7.29
C ALA A 222 11.03 2.09 -8.22
N ASN A 223 11.18 2.25 -9.54
CA ASN A 223 10.31 1.57 -10.51
C ASN A 223 10.50 0.04 -10.46
N ARG A 224 11.74 -0.45 -10.37
CA ARG A 224 12.02 -1.87 -10.15
C ARG A 224 11.35 -2.40 -8.88
N VAL A 225 11.36 -1.63 -7.80
CA VAL A 225 10.68 -1.99 -6.55
C VAL A 225 9.19 -2.18 -6.75
N PHE A 226 8.51 -1.36 -7.55
CA PHE A 226 7.09 -1.59 -7.86
C PHE A 226 6.87 -2.91 -8.64
N HIS A 227 7.76 -3.25 -9.58
CA HIS A 227 7.71 -4.55 -10.26
C HIS A 227 7.91 -5.73 -9.28
N LEU A 228 8.90 -5.63 -8.38
CA LEU A 228 9.15 -6.63 -7.34
C LEU A 228 7.96 -6.80 -6.39
N ASN A 229 7.31 -5.70 -6.00
CA ASN A 229 6.08 -5.74 -5.20
C ASN A 229 4.93 -6.42 -5.96
N GLY A 230 4.81 -6.19 -7.27
CA GLY A 230 3.87 -6.90 -8.13
C GLY A 230 4.08 -8.42 -8.09
N GLY A 231 5.35 -8.87 -8.13
CA GLY A 231 5.70 -10.28 -7.97
C GLY A 231 5.21 -10.89 -6.64
N LEU A 232 5.32 -10.16 -5.53
CA LEU A 232 4.77 -10.61 -4.25
C LEU A 232 3.24 -10.69 -4.24
N PHE A 233 2.57 -9.70 -4.85
CA PHE A 233 1.11 -9.68 -4.95
C PHE A 233 0.58 -10.83 -5.80
N ASN A 234 1.26 -11.16 -6.90
CA ASN A 234 0.91 -12.32 -7.74
C ASN A 234 1.10 -13.64 -6.96
N ALA A 235 2.22 -13.75 -6.22
CA ALA A 235 2.51 -14.92 -5.38
C ALA A 235 1.55 -15.08 -4.18
N MET A 236 0.83 -14.03 -3.77
CA MET A 236 -0.15 -14.08 -2.68
C MET A 236 -1.41 -14.86 -3.06
N LEU A 237 -1.89 -14.73 -4.30
CA LEU A 237 -3.13 -15.36 -4.76
C LEU A 237 -2.88 -16.71 -5.48
N GLU A 238 -1.67 -17.26 -5.41
CA GLU A 238 -1.25 -18.46 -6.16
C GLU A 238 -1.59 -18.37 -7.67
N VAL A 239 -1.61 -17.15 -8.24
CA VAL A 239 -1.78 -16.96 -9.68
C VAL A 239 -0.42 -17.13 -10.33
N GLU A 240 0.03 -18.38 -10.44
CA GLU A 240 1.06 -18.75 -11.41
C GLU A 240 0.38 -18.76 -12.78
N ASP A 241 0.37 -17.61 -13.47
CA ASP A 241 0.08 -17.56 -14.90
C ASP A 241 1.37 -17.88 -15.67
N PRO A 242 1.50 -19.07 -16.29
CA PRO A 242 2.73 -19.48 -16.99
C PRO A 242 3.04 -18.58 -18.20
N GLU A 243 2.06 -17.81 -18.70
CA GLU A 243 2.28 -16.89 -19.82
C GLU A 243 2.98 -15.59 -19.41
N GLN A 244 2.80 -15.13 -18.16
CA GLN A 244 3.51 -13.93 -17.65
C GLN A 244 4.98 -14.20 -17.31
N GLU A 245 5.30 -15.39 -16.81
CA GLU A 245 6.68 -15.81 -16.50
C GLU A 245 7.57 -15.84 -17.76
N LYS A 246 6.97 -16.17 -18.91
CA LYS A 246 7.65 -16.18 -20.21
C LYS A 246 7.89 -14.78 -20.80
N ALA A 247 7.02 -13.82 -20.47
CA ALA A 247 7.17 -12.43 -20.91
C ALA A 247 8.20 -11.64 -20.07
N LEU A 248 8.48 -12.10 -18.84
CA LEU A 248 9.44 -11.46 -17.92
C LEU A 248 10.88 -11.98 -18.07
N THR A 249 11.08 -13.10 -18.79
CA THR A 249 12.39 -13.76 -18.97
C THR A 249 12.96 -13.62 -20.38
N SER A 250 12.26 -12.97 -21.31
CA SER A 250 12.75 -12.74 -22.68
C SER A 250 13.53 -11.42 -22.80
N ASP A 251 14.77 -11.50 -23.28
CA ASP A 251 15.64 -10.37 -23.67
C ASP A 251 15.16 -9.64 -24.96
N GLU A 252 13.92 -9.85 -25.40
CA GLU A 252 13.38 -9.19 -26.60
C GLU A 252 12.82 -7.80 -26.28
N PRO A 253 13.06 -6.79 -27.15
CA PRO A 253 12.45 -5.48 -26.99
C PRO A 253 10.92 -5.59 -27.07
N PRO A 254 10.18 -4.77 -26.31
CA PRO A 254 8.74 -4.92 -26.20
C PRO A 254 8.07 -4.78 -27.56
N VAL A 255 7.45 -5.88 -28.02
CA VAL A 255 6.58 -5.89 -29.19
C VAL A 255 5.32 -5.13 -28.82
N PHE A 256 5.10 -3.98 -29.45
CA PHE A 256 3.86 -3.24 -29.36
C PHE A 256 2.73 -4.06 -29.99
N ILE A 257 1.98 -4.79 -29.17
CA ILE A 257 0.70 -5.37 -29.58
C ILE A 257 -0.29 -4.22 -29.70
N THR A 258 -0.61 -3.83 -30.93
CA THR A 258 -1.75 -2.96 -31.21
C THR A 258 -3.02 -3.68 -30.70
N PRO A 259 -3.76 -3.11 -29.73
CA PRO A 259 -4.95 -3.77 -29.21
C PRO A 259 -6.03 -3.83 -30.30
N PRO A 260 -6.82 -4.91 -30.37
CA PRO A 260 -7.98 -4.95 -31.26
C PRO A 260 -8.96 -3.85 -30.87
N SER A 261 -9.58 -3.23 -31.87
CA SER A 261 -10.57 -2.17 -31.69
C SER A 261 -11.65 -2.60 -30.70
N ARG A 262 -11.73 -1.95 -29.54
CA ARG A 262 -12.82 -2.13 -28.59
C ARG A 262 -14.14 -1.78 -29.28
N SER A 263 -15.10 -2.71 -29.18
CA SER A 263 -16.51 -2.39 -29.42
C SER A 263 -16.96 -1.33 -28.42
N GLU A 264 -17.67 -0.32 -28.92
CA GLU A 264 -18.22 0.78 -28.14
C GLU A 264 -19.26 0.26 -27.12
N GLY A 265 -18.83 0.03 -25.88
CA GLY A 265 -19.73 0.01 -24.74
C GLY A 265 -20.14 1.44 -24.41
N LYS A 266 -21.45 1.72 -24.34
CA LYS A 266 -22.01 3.04 -23.96
C LYS A 266 -21.47 3.47 -22.59
N GLY A 267 -20.46 4.33 -22.59
CA GLY A 267 -20.02 5.07 -21.40
C GLY A 267 -21.03 6.15 -21.03
N TYR A 268 -21.15 6.43 -19.73
CA TYR A 268 -21.95 7.56 -19.25
C TYR A 268 -21.27 8.87 -19.62
N SER A 269 -22.06 9.85 -20.07
CA SER A 269 -21.53 11.17 -20.39
C SER A 269 -20.96 11.86 -19.14
N VAL A 270 -19.92 12.68 -19.32
CA VAL A 270 -19.35 13.50 -18.24
C VAL A 270 -20.42 14.39 -17.58
N ALA A 271 -21.40 14.86 -18.36
CA ALA A 271 -22.53 15.63 -17.86
C ALA A 271 -23.42 14.83 -16.90
N SER A 272 -23.70 13.56 -17.20
CA SER A 272 -24.50 12.69 -16.31
C SER A 272 -23.78 12.39 -14.99
N VAL A 273 -22.45 12.19 -15.03
CA VAL A 273 -21.67 11.98 -13.81
C VAL A 273 -21.61 13.25 -12.96
N ALA A 274 -21.41 14.41 -13.59
CA ALA A 274 -21.41 15.70 -12.89
C ALA A 274 -22.77 16.04 -12.26
N ALA A 275 -23.88 15.72 -12.94
CA ALA A 275 -25.22 15.94 -12.41
C ALA A 275 -25.51 15.10 -11.15
N VAL A 276 -25.08 13.84 -11.13
CA VAL A 276 -25.24 12.96 -9.95
C VAL A 276 -24.41 13.48 -8.78
N ILE A 277 -23.15 13.87 -9.01
CA ILE A 277 -22.29 14.42 -7.97
C ILE A 277 -22.89 15.70 -7.38
N ALA A 278 -23.36 16.63 -8.23
CA ALA A 278 -24.00 17.86 -7.78
C ALA A 278 -25.27 17.58 -6.95
N ALA A 279 -26.10 16.64 -7.36
CA ALA A 279 -27.30 16.25 -6.63
C ALA A 279 -26.97 15.69 -5.24
N VAL A 280 -25.96 14.81 -5.14
CA VAL A 280 -25.51 14.23 -3.87
C VAL A 280 -24.92 15.30 -2.95
N SER A 281 -24.12 16.24 -3.49
CA SER A 281 -23.55 17.34 -2.71
C SER A 281 -24.62 18.30 -2.18
N VAL A 282 -25.64 18.64 -2.98
CA VAL A 282 -26.76 19.48 -2.55
C VAL A 282 -27.61 18.77 -1.50
N ALA A 283 -27.87 17.46 -1.67
CA ALA A 283 -28.59 16.67 -0.68
C ALA A 283 -27.82 16.60 0.65
N HIS A 284 -26.51 16.36 0.61
CA HIS A 284 -25.66 16.35 1.81
C HIS A 284 -25.61 17.72 2.49
N PHE A 285 -25.49 18.81 1.73
CA PHE A 285 -25.52 20.18 2.26
C PHE A 285 -26.88 20.52 2.90
N ALA A 286 -27.99 20.14 2.26
CA ALA A 286 -29.33 20.35 2.82
C ALA A 286 -29.56 19.56 4.11
N LEU A 287 -29.02 18.34 4.21
CA LEU A 287 -29.12 17.52 5.42
C LEU A 287 -28.25 18.06 6.57
N THR A 288 -27.05 18.54 6.25
CA THR A 288 -26.06 19.01 7.24
C THR A 288 -26.34 20.43 7.72
N VAL A 289 -26.65 21.36 6.81
CA VAL A 289 -26.90 22.77 7.15
C VAL A 289 -28.38 23.04 7.45
N GLY A 290 -29.30 22.28 6.86
CA GLY A 290 -30.74 22.38 7.12
C GLY A 290 -31.21 21.82 8.47
N GLY A 291 -30.28 21.32 9.29
CA GLY A 291 -30.55 20.83 10.64
C GLY A 291 -31.43 19.57 10.67
N PHE A 292 -31.20 18.64 9.74
CA PHE A 292 -31.88 17.33 9.69
C PHE A 292 -31.14 16.24 10.48
N THR A 293 -30.15 16.62 11.30
CA THR A 293 -29.42 15.72 12.19
C THR A 293 -29.84 15.96 13.65
N GLY A 294 -29.84 14.90 14.47
CA GLY A 294 -30.28 14.95 15.87
C GLY A 294 -31.81 15.02 16.05
N GLU A 295 -32.27 15.30 17.27
CA GLU A 295 -33.72 15.30 17.61
C GLU A 295 -34.56 16.23 16.73
N ARG A 296 -34.02 17.40 16.34
CA ARG A 296 -34.70 18.35 15.44
C ARG A 296 -34.90 17.79 14.03
N GLY A 297 -33.99 16.94 13.56
CA GLY A 297 -34.12 16.24 12.29
C GLY A 297 -35.18 15.17 12.32
N TYR A 298 -35.26 14.41 13.42
CA TYR A 298 -36.29 13.39 13.63
C TYR A 298 -37.70 14.01 13.64
N SER A 299 -37.89 15.13 14.35
CA SER A 299 -39.19 15.83 14.37
C SER A 299 -39.63 16.29 12.98
N LYS A 300 -38.71 16.76 12.13
CA LYS A 300 -39.03 17.17 10.75
C LYS A 300 -39.36 15.96 9.86
N LEU A 301 -38.68 14.83 10.07
CA LEU A 301 -38.94 13.60 9.31
C LEU A 301 -40.32 13.03 9.61
N VAL A 302 -40.74 13.05 10.89
CA VAL A 302 -42.10 12.66 11.30
C VAL A 302 -43.18 13.55 10.67
N ILE A 303 -42.94 14.85 10.53
CA ILE A 303 -43.87 15.78 9.86
C ILE A 303 -43.97 15.44 8.36
N VAL A 304 -42.85 15.17 7.70
CA VAL A 304 -42.82 14.80 6.27
C VAL A 304 -43.51 13.45 6.04
N GLU A 305 -43.28 12.48 6.91
CA GLU A 305 -43.93 11.16 6.86
C GLU A 305 -45.45 11.28 7.03
N GLY A 306 -45.91 12.10 8.00
CA GLY A 306 -47.34 12.40 8.17
C GLY A 306 -47.96 13.10 6.96
N TRP A 307 -47.24 14.03 6.34
CA TRP A 307 -47.67 14.68 5.11
C TRP A 307 -47.77 13.68 3.94
N LEU A 308 -46.74 12.85 3.72
CA LEU A 308 -46.72 11.83 2.67
C LEU A 308 -47.87 10.82 2.84
N TYR A 309 -48.13 10.38 4.07
CA TYR A 309 -49.25 9.50 4.37
C TYR A 309 -50.60 10.15 4.03
N SER A 310 -50.76 11.44 4.33
CA SER A 310 -51.98 12.19 3.99
C SER A 310 -52.17 12.36 2.48
N VAL A 311 -51.09 12.63 1.74
CA VAL A 311 -51.11 12.75 0.28
C VAL A 311 -51.42 11.40 -0.37
N TRP A 312 -50.80 10.32 0.11
CA TRP A 312 -51.05 8.96 -0.40
C TRP A 312 -52.50 8.52 -0.17
N LYS A 313 -53.06 8.84 1.01
CA LYS A 313 -54.47 8.56 1.33
C LYS A 313 -55.45 9.37 0.48
N ALA A 314 -55.09 10.58 0.07
CA ALA A 314 -55.90 11.41 -0.83
C ALA A 314 -55.85 10.96 -2.30
N ILE A 315 -54.80 10.22 -2.69
CA ILE A 315 -54.63 9.67 -4.05
C ILE A 315 -55.27 8.28 -4.18
N THR A 316 -55.40 7.55 -3.07
CA THR A 316 -55.94 6.18 -3.03
C THR A 316 -57.41 6.08 -2.55
N ALA A 317 -58.05 7.22 -2.28
CA ALA A 317 -59.49 7.35 -2.01
C ALA A 317 -60.23 7.90 -3.23
#